data_AF-E1ZFH6-F1
#
_entry.id   AF-E1ZFH6-F1
#
_cell.length_a   1.000
_cell.length_b   1.000
_cell.length_c   1.000
_cell.angle_alpha   90.00
_cell.angle_beta   90.00
_cell.angle_gamma   90.00
#
_symmetry.space_group_name_H-M   'P 1'
#
loop_
_entity.id
_entity.type
_entity.pdbx_description
1 polymer ?
#
loop_
_entity_poly.entity_id
_entity_poly.type
_entity_poly.pdbx_seq_one_letter_code
_entity_poly.pdbx_strand_id
1 'polypeptide(L)'
;MHETWQPQVRADPRRHSGQLDLPFVLPQLHQCFHSFVFPCLPAEPVLASFSHMTVIMHSSLQRSLAFILANKLQSSTLLGTQLTRLFVEAYEDDPSLVEAAVADLQAVVERDPACDSFVQPLLFFKGFQAIQAHRVGHWMWQRGRKALAVALQSRMSEVFGVDIHPAAQLGWGVMMDHATGIVIGETAVVGDNVSMLHHVTLGGSGTGTGMRHPVISDNVLIGACSRILGNIRVGHSAQVAAGSLVLREVPPRTLVGGAPAIEIGRVIGATAGRVEAGVPFCFACVCISVHTACMLYACLLAAGPGGPGLMAAHGLHEVPPPGCKPAGTPALEMDHWAATTKLLLQSNLANDPFATSSSSYGRSRGSGSNAGASSGRASRQQRQEQQQEQQEEGDGRVS
;
A
#
# COMPACT_ATOMS: atom_id res chain seq x y z
N MET A 1 -7.37 36.97 11.43
CA MET A 1 -5.91 36.89 11.60
C MET A 1 -5.53 35.45 11.32
N HIS A 2 -4.75 35.18 10.26
CA HIS A 2 -4.27 33.81 10.01
C HIS A 2 -2.98 33.63 10.79
N GLU A 3 -3.03 32.89 11.90
CA GLU A 3 -1.81 32.43 12.56
C GLU A 3 -1.09 31.46 11.62
N THR A 4 0.11 31.84 11.19
CA THR A 4 0.99 30.98 10.42
C THR A 4 1.47 29.84 11.33
N TRP A 5 0.77 28.71 11.30
CA TRP A 5 1.24 27.48 11.92
C TRP A 5 2.57 27.09 11.28
N GLN A 6 3.67 27.36 11.98
CA GLN A 6 4.95 26.75 11.68
C GLN A 6 4.94 25.34 12.28
N PRO A 7 5.32 24.30 11.51
CA PRO A 7 5.58 23.00 12.10
C PRO A 7 6.74 23.16 13.08
N GLN A 8 6.45 23.16 14.38
CA GLN A 8 7.49 23.03 15.39
C GLN A 8 8.19 21.69 15.15
N VAL A 9 9.48 21.74 14.81
CA VAL A 9 10.38 20.60 14.97
C VAL A 9 10.21 20.14 16.43
N ARG A 10 9.62 18.96 16.65
CA ARG A 10 9.26 18.51 18.01
C ARG A 10 10.52 18.46 18.86
N ALA A 11 10.59 19.31 19.86
CA ALA A 11 11.49 19.13 20.98
C ALA A 11 10.94 18.02 21.89
N ASP A 12 11.78 17.03 22.17
CA ASP A 12 11.56 15.90 23.10
C ASP A 12 10.49 14.86 22.69
N PRO A 13 10.90 13.63 22.29
CA PRO A 13 9.96 12.55 21.92
C PRO A 13 9.21 11.92 23.11
N ARG A 14 9.57 12.22 24.37
CA ARG A 14 9.17 11.41 25.55
C ARG A 14 7.73 11.58 26.08
N ARG A 15 6.78 12.18 25.35
CA ARG A 15 5.55 12.73 26.00
C ARG A 15 4.18 12.08 25.81
N HIS A 16 3.83 11.39 24.71
CA HIS A 16 2.40 11.06 24.45
C HIS A 16 2.05 9.67 23.88
N SER A 17 2.41 8.61 24.61
CA SER A 17 1.58 7.39 24.78
C SER A 17 2.11 6.60 25.98
N GLY A 18 1.33 5.65 26.52
CA GLY A 18 1.70 4.89 27.73
C GLY A 18 3.09 4.26 27.60
N GLN A 19 4.00 4.58 28.51
CA GLN A 19 5.44 4.30 28.37
C GLN A 19 5.73 2.80 28.22
N LEU A 20 6.13 2.41 27.01
CA LEU A 20 7.11 1.35 26.85
C LEU A 20 8.45 1.92 27.28
N ASP A 21 9.12 1.26 28.22
CA ASP A 21 10.49 1.59 28.58
C ASP A 21 11.41 1.04 27.46
N LEU A 22 11.48 1.77 26.35
CA LEU A 22 12.07 1.30 25.09
C LEU A 22 13.50 0.74 25.20
N PRO A 23 14.41 1.28 26.05
CA PRO A 23 15.70 0.66 26.33
C PRO A 23 15.61 -0.76 26.94
N PHE A 24 14.56 -1.05 27.69
CA PHE A 24 14.28 -2.38 28.26
C PHE A 24 13.57 -3.30 27.24
N VAL A 25 12.65 -2.74 26.45
CA VAL A 25 11.84 -3.48 25.46
C VAL A 25 12.66 -3.88 24.23
N LEU A 26 13.59 -3.06 23.74
CA LEU A 26 14.34 -3.33 22.50
C LEU A 26 15.12 -4.66 22.49
N PRO A 27 15.92 -5.02 23.52
CA PRO A 27 16.57 -6.33 23.59
C PRO A 27 15.57 -7.48 23.70
N GLN A 28 14.48 -7.28 24.45
CA GLN A 28 13.46 -8.29 24.69
C GLN A 28 12.65 -8.58 23.43
N LEU A 29 12.27 -7.55 22.68
CA LEU A 29 11.56 -7.65 21.42
C LEU A 29 12.44 -8.28 20.33
N HIS A 30 13.76 -8.00 20.34
CA HIS A 30 14.69 -8.75 19.49
C HIS A 30 14.71 -10.24 19.86
N GLN A 31 14.78 -10.57 21.15
CA GLN A 31 14.75 -11.95 21.63
C GLN A 31 13.39 -12.62 21.35
N CYS A 32 12.28 -11.88 21.35
CA CYS A 32 10.98 -12.37 20.88
C CYS A 32 11.02 -12.77 19.40
N PHE A 33 11.69 -12.02 18.51
CA PHE A 33 11.83 -12.45 17.11
C PHE A 33 12.55 -13.80 17.00
N HIS A 34 13.61 -14.03 17.77
CA HIS A 34 14.24 -15.36 17.82
C HIS A 34 13.23 -16.43 18.27
N SER A 35 12.49 -16.19 19.35
CA SER A 35 11.49 -17.12 19.88
C SER A 35 10.35 -17.43 18.90
N PHE A 36 9.96 -16.50 18.03
CA PHE A 36 9.00 -16.74 16.95
C PHE A 36 9.62 -17.42 15.73
N VAL A 37 10.85 -17.06 15.34
CA VAL A 37 11.52 -17.62 14.16
C VAL A 37 11.98 -19.06 14.38
N PHE A 38 12.55 -19.39 15.54
CA PHE A 38 13.12 -20.73 15.80
C PHE A 38 12.11 -21.89 15.60
N PRO A 39 10.87 -21.83 16.09
CA PRO A 39 9.85 -22.85 15.84
C PRO A 39 9.41 -22.97 14.37
N CYS A 40 9.58 -21.92 13.57
CA CYS A 40 9.23 -21.94 12.14
C CYS A 40 10.30 -22.62 11.27
N LEU A 41 11.57 -22.67 11.70
CA LEU A 41 12.67 -23.26 10.89
C LEU A 41 12.45 -24.74 10.52
N PRO A 42 11.97 -25.63 11.42
CA PRO A 42 11.66 -27.01 11.07
C PRO A 42 10.36 -27.14 10.27
N ALA A 43 9.44 -26.18 10.41
CA ALA A 43 8.14 -26.20 9.75
C ALA A 43 8.24 -25.77 8.27
N GLU A 44 9.13 -24.83 7.94
CA GLU A 44 9.40 -24.39 6.57
C GLU A 44 10.91 -24.30 6.29
N PRO A 45 11.57 -25.43 5.97
CA PRO A 45 13.01 -25.49 5.75
C PRO A 45 13.52 -24.61 4.59
N VAL A 46 12.68 -24.29 3.59
CA VAL A 46 13.07 -23.44 2.46
C VAL A 46 13.42 -22.02 2.92
N LEU A 47 12.76 -21.54 3.99
CA LEU A 47 13.02 -20.21 4.57
C LEU A 47 14.13 -20.22 5.62
N ALA A 48 14.70 -21.37 6.00
CA ALA A 48 15.64 -21.44 7.13
C ALA A 48 16.88 -20.54 6.94
N SER A 49 17.49 -20.56 5.74
CA SER A 49 18.64 -19.70 5.42
C SER A 49 18.26 -18.22 5.40
N PHE A 50 17.09 -17.87 4.88
CA PHE A 50 16.59 -16.48 4.84
C PHE A 50 16.35 -15.94 6.25
N SER A 51 15.65 -16.70 7.09
CA SER A 51 15.39 -16.37 8.50
C SER A 51 16.69 -16.29 9.32
N HIS A 52 17.65 -17.17 9.06
CA HIS A 52 18.96 -17.09 9.70
C HIS A 52 19.71 -15.80 9.31
N MET A 53 19.73 -15.48 8.01
CA MET A 53 20.42 -14.29 7.50
C MET A 53 19.76 -12.97 7.89
N THR A 54 18.44 -12.94 8.10
CA THR A 54 17.71 -11.68 8.37
C THR A 54 17.47 -11.41 9.85
N VAL A 55 17.35 -12.44 10.69
CA VAL A 55 17.08 -12.30 12.13
C VAL A 55 18.20 -12.92 12.96
N ILE A 56 18.43 -14.23 12.81
CA ILE A 56 19.21 -15.01 13.79
C ILE A 56 20.67 -14.57 13.88
N MET A 57 21.30 -14.17 12.77
CA MET A 57 22.70 -13.76 12.75
C MET A 57 22.97 -12.35 13.30
N HIS A 58 21.93 -11.56 13.59
CA HIS A 58 22.07 -10.20 14.09
C HIS A 58 21.96 -10.15 15.61
N SER A 59 22.74 -9.26 16.24
CA SER A 59 22.74 -9.09 17.70
C SER A 59 21.69 -8.09 18.22
N SER A 60 20.86 -7.52 17.34
CA SER A 60 20.04 -6.33 17.64
C SER A 60 19.09 -5.99 16.50
N LEU A 61 17.91 -5.45 16.82
CA LEU A 61 16.88 -5.07 15.84
C LEU A 61 17.38 -4.11 14.77
N GLN A 62 18.11 -3.05 15.13
CA GLN A 62 18.61 -2.06 14.18
C GLN A 62 19.52 -2.66 13.10
N ARG A 63 20.30 -3.70 13.44
CA ARG A 63 21.17 -4.41 12.47
C ARG A 63 20.37 -5.37 11.57
N SER A 64 19.38 -6.07 12.13
CA SER A 64 18.44 -6.90 11.37
C SER A 64 17.64 -6.04 10.38
N LEU A 65 17.03 -4.96 10.86
CA LEU A 65 16.25 -4.01 10.05
C LEU A 65 17.10 -3.37 8.95
N ALA A 66 18.31 -2.89 9.28
CA ALA A 66 19.25 -2.35 8.29
C ALA A 66 19.57 -3.36 7.19
N PHE A 67 19.84 -4.63 7.54
CA PHE A 67 20.12 -5.68 6.58
C PHE A 67 18.89 -6.02 5.71
N ILE A 68 17.71 -6.13 6.30
CA ILE A 68 16.45 -6.40 5.57
C ILE A 68 16.17 -5.29 4.56
N LEU A 69 16.19 -4.02 4.99
CA LEU A 69 15.93 -2.88 4.12
C LEU A 69 16.97 -2.77 3.00
N ALA A 70 18.25 -2.93 3.34
CA ALA A 70 19.32 -2.91 2.35
C ALA A 70 19.18 -4.03 1.29
N ASN A 71 18.81 -5.25 1.69
CA ASN A 71 18.61 -6.35 0.75
C ASN A 71 17.38 -6.16 -0.16
N LYS A 72 16.32 -5.49 0.33
CA LYS A 72 15.15 -5.12 -0.49
C LYS A 72 15.47 -3.99 -1.46
N LEU A 73 16.18 -2.97 -1.00
CA LEU A 73 16.41 -1.72 -1.75
C LEU A 73 17.66 -1.74 -2.64
N GLN A 74 18.54 -2.72 -2.51
CA GLN A 74 19.76 -2.77 -3.32
C GLN A 74 19.49 -2.75 -4.84
N SER A 75 20.41 -2.14 -5.58
CA SER A 75 20.44 -2.08 -7.04
C SER A 75 21.89 -2.05 -7.54
N SER A 76 22.09 -1.99 -8.86
CA SER A 76 23.41 -1.74 -9.46
C SER A 76 24.02 -0.38 -9.04
N THR A 77 23.18 0.59 -8.65
CA THR A 77 23.60 1.93 -8.20
C THR A 77 23.74 2.02 -6.68
N LEU A 78 22.84 1.37 -5.93
CA LEU A 78 22.83 1.38 -4.46
C LEU A 78 23.19 -0.01 -3.95
N LEU A 79 24.48 -0.26 -3.70
CA LEU A 79 24.94 -1.59 -3.30
C LEU A 79 24.43 -1.94 -1.89
N GLY A 80 23.98 -3.18 -1.69
CA GLY A 80 23.42 -3.64 -0.41
C GLY A 80 24.38 -3.45 0.78
N THR A 81 25.69 -3.56 0.57
CA THR A 81 26.71 -3.31 1.60
C THR A 81 26.83 -1.82 1.98
N GLN A 82 26.65 -0.91 1.02
CA GLN A 82 26.64 0.54 1.26
C GLN A 82 25.35 0.95 1.96
N LEU A 83 24.20 0.43 1.50
CA LEU A 83 22.91 0.63 2.14
C LEU A 83 22.92 0.12 3.59
N THR A 84 23.43 -1.09 3.85
CA THR A 84 23.48 -1.65 5.22
C THR A 84 24.27 -0.74 6.16
N ARG A 85 25.42 -0.23 5.72
CA ARG A 85 26.23 0.73 6.51
C ARG A 85 25.48 2.04 6.75
N LEU A 86 24.80 2.58 5.74
CA LEU A 86 24.02 3.81 5.82
C LEU A 86 22.82 3.70 6.77
N PHE A 87 22.11 2.57 6.75
CA PHE A 87 21.01 2.31 7.68
C PHE A 87 21.53 2.18 9.12
N VAL A 88 22.65 1.47 9.33
CA VAL A 88 23.29 1.39 10.66
C VAL A 88 23.80 2.75 11.14
N GLU A 89 24.45 3.54 10.29
CA GLU A 89 24.89 4.93 10.57
C GLU A 89 23.72 5.78 11.09
N ALA A 90 22.57 5.74 10.41
CA ALA A 90 21.38 6.49 10.81
C ALA A 90 20.78 6.01 12.14
N TYR A 91 20.75 4.70 12.41
CA TYR A 91 20.23 4.14 13.65
C TYR A 91 21.17 4.30 14.86
N GLU A 92 22.49 4.42 14.63
CA GLU A 92 23.47 4.70 15.68
C GLU A 92 23.55 6.20 16.01
N ASP A 93 23.33 7.08 15.02
CA ASP A 93 23.26 8.55 15.18
C ASP A 93 21.90 9.04 15.75
N ASP A 94 20.80 8.37 15.41
CA ASP A 94 19.45 8.70 15.91
C ASP A 94 18.70 7.43 16.38
N PRO A 95 18.83 7.03 17.66
CA PRO A 95 18.13 5.87 18.21
C PRO A 95 16.60 5.97 18.15
N SER A 96 16.04 7.18 18.07
CA SER A 96 14.59 7.39 18.03
C SER A 96 13.94 6.83 16.75
N LEU A 97 14.74 6.62 15.70
CA LEU A 97 14.30 5.92 14.49
C LEU A 97 13.96 4.44 14.77
N VAL A 98 14.67 3.79 15.70
CA VAL A 98 14.44 2.40 16.10
C VAL A 98 13.24 2.31 17.05
N GLU A 99 13.07 3.30 17.93
CA GLU A 99 11.90 3.46 18.78
C GLU A 99 10.61 3.63 17.95
N ALA A 100 10.67 4.49 16.93
CA ALA A 100 9.58 4.66 15.96
C ALA A 100 9.27 3.35 15.21
N ALA A 101 10.28 2.59 14.80
CA ALA A 101 10.09 1.28 14.16
C ALA A 101 9.40 0.27 15.08
N VAL A 102 9.67 0.28 16.39
CA VAL A 102 8.94 -0.58 17.37
C VAL A 102 7.47 -0.16 17.49
N ALA A 103 7.19 1.14 17.56
CA ALA A 103 5.82 1.65 17.58
C ALA A 103 5.07 1.29 16.28
N ASP A 104 5.73 1.40 15.12
CA ASP A 104 5.16 1.03 13.82
C ASP A 104 4.90 -0.50 13.73
N LEU A 105 5.76 -1.36 14.29
CA LEU A 105 5.53 -2.80 14.39
C LEU A 105 4.31 -3.15 15.26
N GLN A 106 4.15 -2.47 16.39
CA GLN A 106 2.99 -2.60 17.27
C GLN A 106 1.72 -2.14 16.59
N ALA A 107 1.78 -1.00 15.88
CA ALA A 107 0.67 -0.49 15.09
C ALA A 107 0.22 -1.45 13.98
N VAL A 108 1.08 -2.32 13.45
CA VAL A 108 0.62 -3.40 12.55
C VAL A 108 -0.07 -4.50 13.36
N VAL A 109 0.61 -5.11 14.33
CA VAL A 109 0.08 -6.28 15.07
C VAL A 109 -1.22 -5.98 15.82
N GLU A 110 -1.42 -4.76 16.30
CA GLU A 110 -2.65 -4.35 17.00
C GLU A 110 -3.85 -4.11 16.07
N ARG A 111 -3.61 -3.79 14.79
CA ARG A 111 -4.61 -3.17 13.90
C ARG A 111 -4.88 -3.97 12.63
N ASP A 112 -3.94 -4.81 12.20
CA ASP A 112 -4.11 -5.76 11.10
C ASP A 112 -4.51 -7.13 11.67
N PRO A 113 -5.78 -7.58 11.49
CA PRO A 113 -6.24 -8.88 11.98
C PRO A 113 -5.65 -10.08 11.19
N ALA A 114 -4.87 -9.85 10.13
CA ALA A 114 -4.09 -10.87 9.43
C ALA A 114 -2.62 -10.96 9.89
N CYS A 115 -2.23 -10.16 10.90
CA CYS A 115 -0.86 -10.09 11.41
C CYS A 115 -0.71 -10.74 12.80
N ASP A 116 -0.36 -12.02 12.83
CA ASP A 116 -0.27 -12.83 14.06
C ASP A 116 1.02 -12.60 14.88
N SER A 117 2.05 -11.94 14.31
CA SER A 117 3.34 -11.76 14.99
C SER A 117 4.14 -10.58 14.44
N PHE A 118 5.04 -10.01 15.27
CA PHE A 118 5.95 -8.95 14.85
C PHE A 118 6.94 -9.35 13.73
N VAL A 119 7.19 -10.65 13.52
CA VAL A 119 8.13 -11.15 12.48
C VAL A 119 7.57 -10.89 11.07
N GLN A 120 6.26 -11.03 10.89
CA GLN A 120 5.60 -10.84 9.58
C GLN A 120 5.81 -9.43 9.00
N PRO A 121 5.53 -8.32 9.72
CA PRO A 121 5.78 -6.98 9.20
C PRO A 121 7.26 -6.68 9.01
N LEU A 122 8.13 -7.14 9.92
CA LEU A 122 9.57 -6.96 9.81
C LEU A 122 10.12 -7.54 8.49
N LEU A 123 9.77 -8.79 8.16
CA LEU A 123 10.32 -9.50 7.00
C LEU A 123 9.58 -9.23 5.68
N PHE A 124 8.26 -9.07 5.71
CA PHE A 124 7.43 -9.17 4.52
C PHE A 124 6.58 -7.93 4.20
N PHE A 125 6.16 -7.13 5.18
CA PHE A 125 5.19 -6.07 4.91
C PHE A 125 5.87 -4.82 4.37
N LYS A 126 5.77 -4.63 3.05
CA LYS A 126 6.39 -3.51 2.34
C LYS A 126 5.96 -2.12 2.83
N GLY A 127 4.79 -1.98 3.44
CA GLY A 127 4.34 -0.72 4.06
C GLY A 127 5.18 -0.35 5.27
N PHE A 128 5.37 -1.28 6.20
CA PHE A 128 6.30 -1.11 7.32
C PHE A 128 7.72 -0.81 6.82
N GLN A 129 8.22 -1.59 5.86
CA GLN A 129 9.56 -1.42 5.29
C GLN A 129 9.74 -0.05 4.59
N ALA A 130 8.71 0.44 3.90
CA ALA A 130 8.72 1.76 3.28
C ALA A 130 8.75 2.90 4.31
N ILE A 131 8.02 2.79 5.43
CA ILE A 131 8.09 3.79 6.52
C ILE A 131 9.51 3.86 7.08
N GLN A 132 10.15 2.71 7.36
CA GLN A 132 11.51 2.71 7.93
C GLN A 132 12.56 3.22 6.93
N ALA A 133 12.40 2.92 5.65
CA ALA A 133 13.24 3.48 4.59
C ALA A 133 13.04 5.00 4.43
N HIS A 134 11.80 5.50 4.52
CA HIS A 134 11.52 6.94 4.56
C HIS A 134 12.20 7.62 5.74
N ARG A 135 12.13 7.04 6.95
CA ARG A 135 12.74 7.62 8.15
C ARG A 135 14.24 7.88 7.98
N VAL A 136 14.98 6.94 7.36
CA VAL A 136 16.39 7.14 7.02
C VAL A 136 16.59 8.12 5.85
N GLY A 137 15.69 8.13 4.86
CA GLY A 137 15.62 9.18 3.83
C GLY A 137 15.46 10.59 4.41
N HIS A 138 14.58 10.76 5.40
CA HIS A 138 14.35 12.00 6.12
C HIS A 138 15.57 12.41 6.95
N TRP A 139 16.16 11.48 7.71
CA TRP A 139 17.40 11.69 8.46
C TRP A 139 18.54 12.20 7.57
N MET A 140 18.70 11.64 6.36
CA MET A 140 19.64 12.09 5.34
C MET A 140 19.30 13.48 4.79
N TRP A 141 18.02 13.74 4.51
CA TRP A 141 17.54 15.02 3.99
C TRP A 141 17.85 16.17 4.95
N GLN A 142 17.61 15.99 6.24
CA GLN A 142 17.92 16.98 7.29
C GLN A 142 19.43 17.22 7.41
N ARG A 143 20.27 16.21 7.16
CA ARG A 143 21.74 16.31 7.14
C ARG A 143 22.32 16.79 5.79
N GLY A 144 21.47 17.37 4.94
CA GLY A 144 21.89 17.94 3.65
C GLY A 144 22.24 16.91 2.56
N ARG A 145 22.16 15.61 2.83
CA ARG A 145 22.43 14.50 1.87
C ARG A 145 21.25 14.32 0.89
N LYS A 146 20.69 15.42 0.38
CA LYS A 146 19.41 15.48 -0.36
C LYS A 146 19.39 14.60 -1.61
N ALA A 147 20.47 14.57 -2.39
CA ALA A 147 20.56 13.74 -3.58
C ALA A 147 20.42 12.24 -3.26
N LEU A 148 21.02 11.78 -2.16
CA LEU A 148 20.92 10.39 -1.71
C LEU A 148 19.54 10.07 -1.11
N ALA A 149 18.93 11.03 -0.42
CA ALA A 149 17.55 10.91 0.06
C ALA A 149 16.54 10.77 -1.09
N VAL A 150 16.68 11.55 -2.17
CA VAL A 150 15.83 11.44 -3.37
C VAL A 150 16.12 10.15 -4.16
N ALA A 151 17.37 9.70 -4.22
CA ALA A 151 17.70 8.40 -4.80
C ALA A 151 17.04 7.24 -4.02
N LEU A 152 17.00 7.33 -2.69
CA LEU A 152 16.31 6.37 -1.83
C LEU A 152 14.78 6.42 -2.04
N GLN A 153 14.19 7.61 -2.14
CA GLN A 153 12.77 7.80 -2.49
C GLN A 153 12.41 7.11 -3.81
N SER A 154 13.17 7.35 -4.89
CA SER A 154 12.96 6.67 -6.18
C SER A 154 12.97 5.16 -6.01
N ARG A 155 13.98 4.66 -5.28
CA ARG A 155 14.15 3.22 -5.07
C ARG A 155 13.04 2.59 -4.23
N MET A 156 12.50 3.31 -3.26
CA MET A 156 11.32 2.88 -2.50
C MET A 156 10.05 2.83 -3.38
N SER A 157 9.88 3.81 -4.26
CA SER A 157 8.78 3.84 -5.22
C SER A 157 8.84 2.64 -6.16
N GLU A 158 10.02 2.32 -6.70
CA GLU A 158 10.26 1.14 -7.53
C GLU A 158 10.01 -0.20 -6.81
N VAL A 159 10.53 -0.37 -5.59
CA VAL A 159 10.55 -1.67 -4.90
C VAL A 159 9.27 -1.94 -4.11
N PHE A 160 8.72 -0.91 -3.45
CA PHE A 160 7.55 -1.04 -2.59
C PHE A 160 6.27 -0.52 -3.26
N GLY A 161 6.37 0.30 -4.31
CA GLY A 161 5.23 1.03 -4.85
C GLY A 161 4.74 2.11 -3.89
N VAL A 162 5.65 2.71 -3.12
CA VAL A 162 5.38 3.72 -2.09
C VAL A 162 6.29 4.91 -2.32
N ASP A 163 5.71 6.06 -2.66
CA ASP A 163 6.45 7.30 -2.93
C ASP A 163 6.22 8.30 -1.78
N ILE A 164 7.26 8.56 -1.00
CA ILE A 164 7.23 9.49 0.12
C ILE A 164 8.40 10.44 -0.06
N HIS A 165 8.10 11.73 -0.26
CA HIS A 165 9.14 12.73 -0.42
C HIS A 165 9.96 12.87 0.88
N PRO A 166 11.31 12.84 0.85
CA PRO A 166 12.13 12.81 2.07
C PRO A 166 11.86 13.92 3.08
N ALA A 167 11.44 15.11 2.65
CA ALA A 167 11.06 16.20 3.54
C ALA A 167 9.74 15.99 4.33
N ALA A 168 8.88 15.06 3.91
CA ALA A 168 7.61 14.77 4.56
C ALA A 168 7.83 14.22 5.98
N GLN A 169 6.98 14.62 6.91
CA GLN A 169 7.11 14.28 8.33
C GLN A 169 6.12 13.18 8.69
N LEU A 170 6.60 12.07 9.26
CA LEU A 170 5.77 10.96 9.74
C LEU A 170 5.96 10.78 11.26
N GLY A 171 4.86 10.81 12.01
CA GLY A 171 4.79 10.41 13.41
C GLY A 171 5.09 8.93 13.64
N TRP A 172 4.87 8.45 14.85
CA TRP A 172 5.16 7.07 15.27
C TRP A 172 3.88 6.23 15.34
N GLY A 173 4.00 4.90 15.22
CA GLY A 173 2.84 4.01 15.22
C GLY A 173 2.02 4.13 13.92
N VAL A 174 2.69 4.44 12.81
CA VAL A 174 2.04 4.60 11.50
C VAL A 174 1.89 3.22 10.85
N MET A 175 0.68 2.90 10.40
CA MET A 175 0.41 1.69 9.62
C MET A 175 0.14 2.06 8.16
N MET A 176 0.87 1.43 7.24
CA MET A 176 0.60 1.45 5.80
C MET A 176 0.17 0.05 5.35
N ASP A 177 -1.13 -0.23 5.44
CA ASP A 177 -1.68 -1.53 5.07
C ASP A 177 -1.80 -1.67 3.54
N HIS A 178 -1.32 -2.81 3.03
CA HIS A 178 -1.04 -3.14 1.63
C HIS A 178 -0.07 -2.20 0.88
N ALA A 179 -0.07 -0.91 1.21
CA ALA A 179 0.82 0.19 0.82
C ALA A 179 0.95 0.54 -0.69
N THR A 180 0.61 -0.36 -1.62
CA THR A 180 0.74 -0.11 -3.07
C THR A 180 0.08 1.21 -3.48
N GLY A 181 0.81 2.07 -4.20
CA GLY A 181 0.31 3.33 -4.73
C GLY A 181 0.13 4.44 -3.69
N ILE A 182 0.67 4.31 -2.47
CA ILE A 182 0.73 5.43 -1.52
C ILE A 182 1.67 6.51 -2.06
N VAL A 183 1.20 7.76 -2.06
CA VAL A 183 1.96 8.96 -2.46
C VAL A 183 1.85 10.04 -1.40
N ILE A 184 2.97 10.51 -0.85
CA ILE A 184 3.04 11.52 0.21
C ILE A 184 4.02 12.62 -0.21
N GLY A 185 3.51 13.83 -0.46
CA GLY A 185 4.30 14.93 -1.01
C GLY A 185 5.12 15.74 0.01
N GLU A 186 6.00 16.59 -0.50
CA GLU A 186 7.09 17.28 0.23
C GLU A 186 6.72 17.89 1.59
N THR A 187 5.59 18.59 1.65
CA THR A 187 5.19 19.37 2.84
C THR A 187 4.10 18.68 3.65
N ALA A 188 3.88 17.39 3.42
CA ALA A 188 2.89 16.62 4.16
C ALA A 188 3.39 16.37 5.58
N VAL A 189 2.46 16.42 6.53
CA VAL A 189 2.70 16.06 7.92
C VAL A 189 1.69 14.99 8.29
N VAL A 190 2.16 13.85 8.76
CA VAL A 190 1.35 12.74 9.27
C VAL A 190 1.63 12.60 10.75
N GLY A 191 0.59 12.69 11.57
CA GLY A 191 0.66 12.56 13.02
C GLY A 191 0.92 11.13 13.50
N ASP A 192 0.85 10.95 14.81
CA ASP A 192 1.09 9.67 15.47
C ASP A 192 -0.15 8.75 15.32
N ASN A 193 0.05 7.44 15.30
CA ASN A 193 -1.03 6.43 15.26
C ASN A 193 -1.97 6.52 14.04
N VAL A 194 -1.49 7.04 12.92
CA VAL A 194 -2.26 7.11 11.66
C VAL A 194 -2.23 5.77 10.93
N SER A 195 -3.39 5.33 10.43
CA SER A 195 -3.52 4.13 9.60
C SER A 195 -3.94 4.51 8.18
N MET A 196 -3.20 4.06 7.17
CA MET A 196 -3.43 4.32 5.74
C MET A 196 -3.48 3.01 4.96
N LEU A 197 -4.46 2.87 4.08
CA LEU A 197 -4.54 1.74 3.14
C LEU A 197 -3.85 2.09 1.81
N HIS A 198 -3.79 1.11 0.89
CA HIS A 198 -3.26 1.29 -0.47
C HIS A 198 -3.91 2.44 -1.26
N HIS A 199 -3.15 2.98 -2.22
CA HIS A 199 -3.56 4.05 -3.14
C HIS A 199 -4.02 5.36 -2.47
N VAL A 200 -3.61 5.60 -1.22
CA VAL A 200 -3.81 6.89 -0.54
C VAL A 200 -2.85 7.95 -1.11
N THR A 201 -3.38 9.13 -1.45
CA THR A 201 -2.58 10.27 -1.91
C THR A 201 -2.71 11.45 -0.95
N LEU A 202 -1.59 11.89 -0.36
CA LEU A 202 -1.45 13.14 0.39
C LEU A 202 -0.76 14.17 -0.52
N GLY A 203 -1.54 14.75 -1.44
CA GLY A 203 -1.05 15.43 -2.63
C GLY A 203 -1.21 16.95 -2.63
N GLY A 204 -0.56 17.61 -3.57
CA GLY A 204 -0.76 19.04 -3.84
C GLY A 204 -2.07 19.30 -4.60
N SER A 205 -2.63 20.51 -4.44
CA SER A 205 -3.79 20.98 -5.23
C SER A 205 -3.43 21.47 -6.63
N GLY A 206 -2.17 21.37 -7.05
CA GLY A 206 -1.65 21.95 -8.30
C GLY A 206 -1.44 23.48 -8.26
N THR A 207 -1.69 24.12 -7.12
CA THR A 207 -1.60 25.59 -6.94
C THR A 207 -0.91 25.94 -5.62
N GLY A 208 -0.20 27.07 -5.61
CA GLY A 208 0.48 27.60 -4.42
C GLY A 208 1.94 27.15 -4.24
N THR A 209 2.76 28.05 -3.70
CA THR A 209 4.16 27.82 -3.31
C THR A 209 4.27 27.65 -1.79
N GLY A 210 5.19 26.79 -1.33
CA GLY A 210 5.37 26.51 0.10
C GLY A 210 4.49 25.35 0.58
N MET A 211 3.83 25.53 1.73
CA MET A 211 2.93 24.53 2.33
C MET A 211 1.73 24.28 1.42
N ARG A 212 1.68 23.09 0.83
CA ARG A 212 0.73 22.74 -0.24
C ARG A 212 0.18 21.31 -0.18
N HIS A 213 0.57 20.53 0.82
CA HIS A 213 0.14 19.15 1.05
C HIS A 213 -0.57 19.03 2.42
N PRO A 214 -1.34 17.94 2.66
CA PRO A 214 -2.17 17.84 3.85
C PRO A 214 -1.41 17.74 5.18
N VAL A 215 -2.08 18.16 6.25
CA VAL A 215 -1.68 17.91 7.64
C VAL A 215 -2.67 16.93 8.25
N ILE A 216 -2.26 15.66 8.36
CA ILE A 216 -3.03 14.59 8.97
C ILE A 216 -2.70 14.56 10.47
N SER A 217 -3.71 14.78 11.31
CA SER A 217 -3.55 14.74 12.77
C SER A 217 -3.48 13.30 13.30
N ASP A 218 -3.17 13.15 14.59
CA ASP A 218 -3.00 11.83 15.21
C ASP A 218 -4.28 10.97 15.17
N ASN A 219 -4.10 9.65 15.13
CA ASN A 219 -5.16 8.62 15.19
C ASN A 219 -6.16 8.64 14.02
N VAL A 220 -5.83 9.28 12.90
CA VAL A 220 -6.66 9.28 11.69
C VAL A 220 -6.59 7.93 10.97
N LEU A 221 -7.73 7.46 10.46
CA LEU A 221 -7.82 6.33 9.54
C LEU A 221 -8.14 6.84 8.12
N ILE A 222 -7.33 6.45 7.13
CA ILE A 222 -7.52 6.80 5.72
C ILE A 222 -7.76 5.52 4.91
N GLY A 223 -9.00 5.32 4.48
CA GLY A 223 -9.43 4.18 3.67
C GLY A 223 -8.79 4.17 2.28
N ALA A 224 -8.80 2.98 1.66
CA ALA A 224 -8.13 2.71 0.39
C ALA A 224 -8.52 3.70 -0.72
N CYS A 225 -7.60 3.97 -1.64
CA CYS A 225 -7.82 4.81 -2.84
C CYS A 225 -8.24 6.27 -2.57
N SER A 226 -8.12 6.76 -1.34
CA SER A 226 -8.51 8.13 -0.96
C SER A 226 -7.47 9.18 -1.35
N ARG A 227 -7.92 10.33 -1.83
CA ARG A 227 -7.08 11.46 -2.25
C ARG A 227 -7.40 12.67 -1.39
N ILE A 228 -6.38 13.17 -0.70
CA ILE A 228 -6.46 14.34 0.19
C ILE A 228 -5.51 15.38 -0.41
N LEU A 229 -6.05 16.49 -0.93
CA LEU A 229 -5.32 17.39 -1.81
C LEU A 229 -5.29 18.83 -1.28
N GLY A 230 -4.10 19.44 -1.30
CA GLY A 230 -3.86 20.81 -0.85
C GLY A 230 -3.42 20.90 0.60
N ASN A 231 -3.11 22.12 1.05
CA ASN A 231 -2.79 22.42 2.45
C ASN A 231 -4.07 22.47 3.29
N ILE A 232 -4.63 21.30 3.59
CA ILE A 232 -5.83 21.09 4.41
C ILE A 232 -5.52 20.19 5.61
N ARG A 233 -6.18 20.46 6.73
CA ARG A 233 -6.07 19.63 7.94
C ARG A 233 -7.11 18.51 7.96
N VAL A 234 -6.67 17.31 8.31
CA VAL A 234 -7.58 16.23 8.76
C VAL A 234 -7.44 16.13 10.27
N GLY A 235 -8.53 16.38 10.99
CA GLY A 235 -8.57 16.49 12.44
C GLY A 235 -8.32 15.17 13.18
N HIS A 236 -7.90 15.27 14.43
CA HIS A 236 -7.56 14.12 15.28
C HIS A 236 -8.70 13.10 15.37
N SER A 237 -8.37 11.81 15.25
CA SER A 237 -9.33 10.69 15.24
C SER A 237 -10.45 10.81 14.18
N ALA A 238 -10.27 11.59 13.11
CA ALA A 238 -11.17 11.57 11.96
C ALA A 238 -10.98 10.29 11.12
N GLN A 239 -12.00 9.94 10.34
CA GLN A 239 -11.97 8.80 9.43
C GLN A 239 -12.33 9.26 8.01
N VAL A 240 -11.55 8.80 7.02
CA VAL A 240 -11.79 9.05 5.59
C VAL A 240 -12.20 7.72 4.96
N ALA A 241 -13.45 7.62 4.48
CA ALA A 241 -13.95 6.43 3.82
C ALA A 241 -13.19 6.16 2.49
N ALA A 242 -13.13 4.89 2.08
CA ALA A 242 -12.41 4.50 0.87
C ALA A 242 -12.93 5.23 -0.39
N GLY A 243 -12.01 5.55 -1.31
CA GLY A 243 -12.30 6.24 -2.57
C GLY A 243 -12.61 7.73 -2.46
N SER A 244 -12.46 8.34 -1.28
CA SER A 244 -12.86 9.74 -1.05
C SER A 244 -11.93 10.76 -1.70
N LEU A 245 -12.48 11.89 -2.14
CA LEU A 245 -11.72 13.06 -2.62
C LEU A 245 -11.89 14.24 -1.63
N VAL A 246 -10.95 14.38 -0.71
CA VAL A 246 -10.98 15.39 0.35
C VAL A 246 -10.28 16.67 -0.12
N LEU A 247 -11.05 17.76 -0.24
CA LEU A 247 -10.62 19.07 -0.75
C LEU A 247 -10.82 20.22 0.26
N ARG A 248 -11.22 19.89 1.49
CA ARG A 248 -11.52 20.83 2.59
C ARG A 248 -11.05 20.23 3.90
N GLU A 249 -10.87 21.07 4.92
CA GLU A 249 -10.53 20.58 6.26
C GLU A 249 -11.62 19.65 6.81
N VAL A 250 -11.18 18.61 7.53
CA VAL A 250 -12.05 17.62 8.18
C VAL A 250 -11.98 17.84 9.70
N PRO A 251 -13.10 18.11 10.40
CA PRO A 251 -13.08 18.29 11.84
C PRO A 251 -12.63 17.02 12.60
N PRO A 252 -12.10 17.16 13.83
CA PRO A 252 -11.76 16.00 14.67
C PRO A 252 -12.96 15.09 14.93
N ARG A 253 -12.74 13.78 14.91
CA ARG A 253 -13.78 12.74 15.11
C ARG A 253 -14.93 12.78 14.11
N THR A 254 -14.73 13.34 12.93
CA THR A 254 -15.68 13.28 11.82
C THR A 254 -15.36 12.11 10.87
N LEU A 255 -16.39 11.42 10.38
CA LEU A 255 -16.30 10.47 9.27
C LEU A 255 -16.71 11.21 7.98
N VAL A 256 -15.81 11.23 6.99
CA VAL A 256 -16.07 11.81 5.67
C VAL A 256 -16.05 10.77 4.56
N GLY A 257 -16.86 10.97 3.52
CA GLY A 257 -16.96 10.07 2.38
C GLY A 257 -17.38 10.77 1.08
N GLY A 258 -17.01 10.17 -0.05
CA GLY A 258 -17.45 10.59 -1.40
C GLY A 258 -16.43 11.46 -2.16
N ALA A 259 -16.81 11.85 -3.39
CA ALA A 259 -15.98 12.68 -4.27
C ALA A 259 -16.82 13.80 -4.93
N PRO A 260 -16.73 15.07 -4.46
CA PRO A 260 -15.94 15.52 -3.30
C PRO A 260 -16.47 14.95 -1.98
N ALA A 261 -15.59 14.83 -0.99
CA ALA A 261 -15.93 14.27 0.31
C ALA A 261 -16.82 15.23 1.13
N ILE A 262 -17.85 14.66 1.77
CA ILE A 262 -18.74 15.33 2.71
C ILE A 262 -18.71 14.62 4.06
N GLU A 263 -19.12 15.30 5.13
CA GLU A 263 -19.39 14.65 6.42
C GLU A 263 -20.59 13.71 6.29
N ILE A 264 -20.38 12.44 6.67
CA ILE A 264 -21.41 11.38 6.65
C ILE A 264 -21.70 10.82 8.05
N GLY A 265 -20.95 11.23 9.06
CA GLY A 265 -21.18 10.84 10.45
C GLY A 265 -20.08 11.29 11.40
N ARG A 266 -20.18 10.89 12.67
CA ARG A 266 -19.13 11.10 13.69
C ARG A 266 -18.59 9.79 14.23
N VAL A 267 -17.31 9.80 14.55
CA VAL A 267 -16.55 8.69 15.11
C VAL A 267 -16.79 8.64 16.60
N ILE A 268 -17.27 7.49 17.09
CA ILE A 268 -17.50 7.21 18.51
C ILE A 268 -16.49 6.16 18.95
N GLY A 269 -15.80 6.39 20.07
CA GLY A 269 -14.77 5.48 20.59
C GLY A 269 -13.34 6.03 20.46
N ALA A 270 -12.37 5.21 20.85
CA ALA A 270 -10.95 5.57 20.86
C ALA A 270 -10.20 4.90 19.70
N THR A 271 -9.78 5.74 18.75
CA THR A 271 -8.60 5.58 17.86
C THR A 271 -8.60 4.41 16.85
N ALA A 272 -7.65 4.49 15.90
CA ALA A 272 -7.59 3.69 14.67
C ALA A 272 -7.22 2.20 14.85
N GLY A 273 -7.36 1.65 16.06
CA GLY A 273 -7.01 0.26 16.38
C GLY A 273 -8.18 -0.72 16.44
N ARG A 274 -9.42 -0.24 16.58
CA ARG A 274 -10.62 -1.06 16.38
C ARG A 274 -11.70 -0.25 15.69
N VAL A 275 -12.04 -0.63 14.47
CA VAL A 275 -13.30 -0.21 13.86
C VAL A 275 -14.41 -1.07 14.46
N GLU A 276 -14.83 -0.78 15.69
CA GLU A 276 -16.12 -1.25 16.21
C GLU A 276 -17.22 -0.50 15.44
N ALA A 277 -17.52 -1.02 14.25
CA ALA A 277 -18.43 -0.41 13.31
C ALA A 277 -19.87 -0.59 13.80
N GLY A 278 -20.41 0.44 14.47
CA GLY A 278 -21.86 0.62 14.64
C GLY A 278 -22.62 0.87 13.32
N VAL A 279 -21.98 0.60 12.18
CA VAL A 279 -22.49 0.74 10.81
C VAL A 279 -21.93 -0.46 10.01
N PRO A 280 -22.74 -1.27 9.30
CA PRO A 280 -22.31 -2.58 8.79
C PRO A 280 -21.46 -2.52 7.50
N PHE A 281 -20.49 -1.62 7.43
CA PHE A 281 -19.55 -1.52 6.32
C PHE A 281 -18.31 -2.39 6.56
N CYS A 282 -18.35 -3.62 6.02
CA CYS A 282 -17.17 -4.46 5.90
C CYS A 282 -16.19 -3.80 4.91
N PHE A 283 -15.11 -3.20 5.42
CA PHE A 283 -14.10 -2.51 4.61
C PHE A 283 -13.48 -3.41 3.51
N ALA A 284 -13.40 -4.72 3.76
CA ALA A 284 -12.91 -5.70 2.78
C ALA A 284 -13.78 -5.79 1.50
N CYS A 285 -15.09 -5.54 1.58
CA CYS A 285 -15.98 -5.61 0.41
C CYS A 285 -15.72 -4.48 -0.61
N VAL A 286 -15.30 -3.30 -0.16
CA VAL A 286 -15.04 -2.16 -1.06
C VAL A 286 -13.77 -2.41 -1.89
N CYS A 287 -12.75 -3.03 -1.30
CA CYS A 287 -11.51 -3.40 -1.98
C CYS A 287 -11.73 -4.31 -3.18
N ILE A 288 -12.68 -5.26 -3.10
CA ILE A 288 -13.03 -6.16 -4.20
C ILE A 288 -13.72 -5.36 -5.32
N SER A 289 -14.82 -4.66 -5.01
CA SER A 289 -15.66 -3.99 -6.00
C SER A 289 -14.91 -2.96 -6.86
N VAL A 290 -14.00 -2.17 -6.28
CA VAL A 290 -13.24 -1.15 -7.03
C VAL A 290 -12.21 -1.81 -7.96
N HIS A 291 -11.53 -2.87 -7.52
CA HIS A 291 -10.58 -3.60 -8.37
C HIS A 291 -11.29 -4.31 -9.53
N THR A 292 -12.43 -4.95 -9.26
CA THR A 292 -13.24 -5.61 -10.30
C THR A 292 -13.76 -4.58 -11.32
N ALA A 293 -14.23 -3.41 -10.89
CA ALA A 293 -14.69 -2.35 -11.78
C ALA A 293 -13.56 -1.78 -12.67
N CYS A 294 -12.37 -1.54 -12.12
CA CYS A 294 -11.22 -1.06 -12.90
C CYS A 294 -10.73 -2.11 -13.91
N MET A 295 -10.70 -3.38 -13.55
CA MET A 295 -10.33 -4.47 -14.47
C MET A 295 -11.36 -4.63 -15.60
N LEU A 296 -12.66 -4.57 -15.29
CA LEU A 296 -13.73 -4.56 -16.30
C LEU A 296 -13.60 -3.37 -17.27
N TYR A 297 -13.32 -2.17 -16.75
CA TYR A 297 -13.15 -0.98 -17.60
C TYR A 297 -11.90 -1.07 -18.49
N ALA A 298 -10.80 -1.63 -17.97
CA ALA A 298 -9.59 -1.89 -18.75
C ALA A 298 -9.83 -2.94 -19.86
N CYS A 299 -10.58 -4.01 -19.57
CA CYS A 299 -10.99 -5.00 -20.58
C CYS A 299 -11.91 -4.38 -21.66
N LEU A 300 -12.84 -3.51 -21.27
CA LEU A 300 -13.72 -2.81 -22.21
C LEU A 300 -12.97 -1.82 -23.11
N LEU A 301 -11.91 -1.17 -22.62
CA LEU A 301 -11.05 -0.31 -23.44
C LEU A 301 -10.06 -1.10 -24.33
N ALA A 302 -9.67 -2.31 -23.92
CA ALA A 302 -8.87 -3.21 -24.74
C ALA A 302 -9.68 -3.81 -25.92
N ALA A 303 -11.00 -3.91 -25.77
CA ALA A 303 -11.93 -4.20 -26.86
C ALA A 303 -12.12 -2.94 -27.74
N GLY A 304 -11.21 -2.76 -28.72
CA GLY A 304 -11.20 -1.58 -29.60
C GLY A 304 -12.49 -1.37 -30.42
N PRO A 305 -12.63 -0.19 -31.06
CA PRO A 305 -13.85 0.21 -31.77
C PRO A 305 -14.06 -0.59 -33.07
N GLY A 306 -14.62 -1.80 -32.95
CA GLY A 306 -14.86 -2.72 -34.07
C GLY A 306 -15.94 -3.77 -33.83
N GLY A 307 -16.76 -3.64 -32.77
CA GLY A 307 -17.91 -4.51 -32.52
C GLY A 307 -19.12 -4.15 -33.40
N PRO A 308 -19.94 -5.12 -33.84
CA PRO A 308 -20.93 -4.88 -34.90
C PRO A 308 -22.25 -4.22 -34.42
N GLY A 309 -22.66 -3.19 -35.15
CA GLY A 309 -24.06 -3.00 -35.59
C GLY A 309 -25.15 -2.81 -34.53
N LEU A 310 -25.35 -1.56 -34.08
CA LEU A 310 -26.59 -1.17 -33.40
C LEU A 310 -27.74 -1.05 -34.44
N MET A 311 -28.74 -1.94 -34.37
CA MET A 311 -29.99 -1.83 -35.13
C MET A 311 -31.20 -2.06 -34.22
N ALA A 312 -32.31 -1.41 -34.55
CA ALA A 312 -33.39 -1.11 -33.62
C ALA A 312 -34.39 -2.25 -33.37
N ALA A 313 -35.06 -2.20 -32.22
CA ALA A 313 -36.36 -2.84 -32.00
C ALA A 313 -37.29 -1.92 -31.18
N HIS A 314 -38.51 -1.73 -31.67
CA HIS A 314 -39.55 -0.89 -31.06
C HIS A 314 -40.42 -1.71 -30.09
N GLY A 315 -40.82 -1.08 -28.98
CA GLY A 315 -42.09 -1.35 -28.29
C GLY A 315 -42.12 -2.46 -27.23
N LEU A 316 -42.56 -2.10 -26.03
CA LEU A 316 -43.93 -2.38 -25.58
C LEU A 316 -44.31 -1.43 -24.41
N HIS A 317 -45.61 -1.17 -24.29
CA HIS A 317 -46.23 -0.27 -23.32
C HIS A 317 -46.73 -1.06 -22.10
N GLU A 318 -46.78 -0.45 -20.91
CA GLU A 318 -47.91 -0.62 -19.99
C GLU A 318 -47.99 0.49 -18.93
N VAL A 319 -49.19 0.72 -18.37
CA VAL A 319 -49.56 1.91 -17.56
C VAL A 319 -50.11 1.46 -16.20
N PRO A 320 -49.75 2.10 -15.06
CA PRO A 320 -50.22 1.69 -13.73
C PRO A 320 -51.57 2.33 -13.32
N PRO A 321 -52.39 1.65 -12.50
CA PRO A 321 -53.62 2.22 -11.92
C PRO A 321 -53.37 2.99 -10.60
N PRO A 322 -54.29 3.87 -10.15
CA PRO A 322 -54.01 4.87 -9.10
C PRO A 322 -54.60 4.56 -7.70
N GLY A 323 -53.93 5.05 -6.64
CA GLY A 323 -54.49 5.08 -5.28
C GLY A 323 -53.54 5.64 -4.19
N CYS A 324 -53.99 6.64 -3.42
CA CYS A 324 -53.28 7.32 -2.33
C CYS A 324 -54.26 7.47 -1.14
N LYS A 325 -53.93 7.66 0.15
CA LYS A 325 -52.70 7.80 0.99
C LYS A 325 -53.20 7.77 2.48
N PRO A 326 -52.43 8.06 3.54
CA PRO A 326 -51.04 7.72 3.92
C PRO A 326 -50.95 7.13 5.37
N ALA A 327 -49.77 6.66 5.81
CA ALA A 327 -49.15 6.90 7.15
C ALA A 327 -48.15 5.79 7.53
N GLY A 328 -47.07 6.15 8.22
CA GLY A 328 -46.06 5.22 8.74
C GLY A 328 -44.72 5.28 7.98
N THR A 329 -43.66 5.65 8.69
CA THR A 329 -42.27 5.60 8.21
C THR A 329 -41.80 4.16 8.04
N PRO A 330 -41.23 3.76 6.88
CA PRO A 330 -40.41 2.57 6.77
C PRO A 330 -38.92 2.91 6.65
N ALA A 331 -38.08 1.93 7.01
CA ALA A 331 -36.64 1.99 6.77
C ALA A 331 -36.33 2.12 5.28
N LEU A 332 -35.20 2.73 4.94
CA LEU A 332 -34.63 2.67 3.59
C LEU A 332 -34.10 1.25 3.36
N GLU A 333 -34.95 0.39 2.80
CA GLU A 333 -34.62 -1.02 2.56
C GLU A 333 -33.45 -1.20 1.58
N MET A 334 -32.59 -2.16 1.91
CA MET A 334 -31.48 -2.67 1.08
C MET A 334 -31.90 -3.02 -0.35
N ASP A 335 -33.17 -3.34 -0.54
CA ASP A 335 -33.72 -3.84 -1.80
C ASP A 335 -33.70 -2.82 -2.93
N HIS A 336 -33.70 -1.51 -2.66
CA HIS A 336 -33.55 -0.51 -3.72
C HIS A 336 -32.16 -0.56 -4.38
N TRP A 337 -31.09 -0.69 -3.59
CA TRP A 337 -29.72 -0.80 -4.14
C TRP A 337 -29.44 -2.18 -4.73
N ALA A 338 -29.98 -3.24 -4.12
CA ALA A 338 -29.92 -4.58 -4.70
C ALA A 338 -30.68 -4.65 -6.04
N ALA A 339 -31.87 -4.06 -6.14
CA ALA A 339 -32.64 -3.99 -7.38
C ALA A 339 -31.93 -3.17 -8.47
N THR A 340 -31.38 -2.00 -8.16
CA THR A 340 -30.61 -1.21 -9.14
C THR A 340 -29.37 -1.97 -9.66
N THR A 341 -28.64 -2.64 -8.77
CA THR A 341 -27.47 -3.47 -9.14
C THR A 341 -27.88 -4.70 -9.96
N LYS A 342 -28.99 -5.34 -9.60
CA LYS A 342 -29.52 -6.52 -10.30
C LYS A 342 -30.08 -6.17 -11.68
N LEU A 343 -30.73 -5.02 -11.84
CA LEU A 343 -31.19 -4.49 -13.13
C LEU A 343 -30.00 -4.19 -14.05
N LEU A 344 -28.92 -3.57 -13.55
CA LEU A 344 -27.68 -3.33 -14.29
C LEU A 344 -26.94 -4.62 -14.68
N LEU A 345 -27.05 -5.70 -13.90
CA LEU A 345 -26.53 -7.02 -14.26
C LEU A 345 -27.41 -7.72 -15.30
N GLN A 346 -28.73 -7.68 -15.13
CA GLN A 346 -29.68 -8.32 -16.04
C GLN A 346 -29.74 -7.65 -17.42
N SER A 347 -29.60 -6.32 -17.51
CA SER A 347 -29.54 -5.61 -18.79
C SER A 347 -28.29 -5.94 -19.61
N ASN A 348 -27.20 -6.35 -18.96
CA ASN A 348 -25.94 -6.72 -19.62
C ASN A 348 -25.90 -8.20 -20.00
N LEU A 349 -26.49 -9.09 -19.19
CA LEU A 349 -26.59 -10.53 -19.52
C LEU A 349 -27.60 -10.84 -20.64
N ALA A 350 -28.58 -9.97 -20.87
CA ALA A 350 -29.59 -10.15 -21.93
C ALA A 350 -29.07 -9.89 -23.37
N ASN A 351 -27.83 -9.43 -23.54
CA ASN A 351 -27.23 -9.07 -24.82
C ASN A 351 -26.02 -9.97 -25.21
N ASP A 352 -25.87 -11.14 -24.59
CA ASP A 352 -24.83 -12.12 -24.94
C ASP A 352 -25.34 -13.15 -25.98
N PRO A 353 -24.83 -13.16 -27.23
CA PRO A 353 -25.25 -14.10 -28.25
C PRO A 353 -24.71 -15.54 -28.10
N PHE A 354 -23.98 -15.87 -27.03
CA PHE A 354 -23.35 -17.20 -26.84
C PHE A 354 -23.89 -18.06 -25.68
N ALA A 355 -24.94 -17.62 -24.98
CA ALA A 355 -25.48 -18.31 -23.80
C ALA A 355 -26.29 -19.61 -24.07
N THR A 356 -25.99 -20.38 -25.13
CA THR A 356 -26.56 -21.74 -25.36
C THR A 356 -25.59 -22.70 -26.05
N SER A 357 -24.73 -23.40 -25.31
CA SER A 357 -24.42 -24.82 -25.57
C SER A 357 -23.69 -25.50 -24.40
N SER A 358 -24.44 -26.28 -23.60
CA SER A 358 -23.87 -27.22 -22.64
C SER A 358 -23.64 -28.57 -23.32
N SER A 359 -22.39 -29.06 -23.40
CA SER A 359 -22.15 -30.51 -23.47
C SER A 359 -20.70 -30.92 -23.13
N SER A 360 -20.58 -31.83 -22.17
CA SER A 360 -19.53 -32.85 -21.96
C SER A 360 -18.15 -32.70 -22.63
N TYR A 361 -17.08 -32.82 -21.81
CA TYR A 361 -16.09 -33.88 -22.06
C TYR A 361 -15.46 -34.37 -20.74
N GLY A 362 -15.45 -35.69 -20.55
CA GLY A 362 -14.93 -36.35 -19.35
C GLY A 362 -13.55 -36.97 -19.54
N ARG A 363 -12.89 -37.23 -18.40
CA ARG A 363 -11.62 -37.96 -18.18
C ARG A 363 -11.22 -39.00 -19.23
N SER A 364 -9.91 -39.09 -19.49
CA SER A 364 -9.21 -40.36 -19.73
C SER A 364 -7.85 -40.40 -19.01
N ARG A 365 -7.29 -41.60 -18.84
CA ARG A 365 -6.04 -41.92 -18.11
C ARG A 365 -5.01 -42.57 -19.07
N GLY A 366 -3.72 -42.47 -18.73
CA GLY A 366 -2.62 -43.31 -19.27
C GLY A 366 -1.36 -42.46 -19.54
N SER A 367 -0.20 -42.62 -18.89
CA SER A 367 0.74 -43.76 -18.76
C SER A 367 1.73 -43.91 -19.93
N GLY A 368 3.04 -43.69 -19.73
CA GLY A 368 4.07 -44.04 -20.74
C GLY A 368 5.45 -43.33 -20.70
N SER A 369 6.32 -43.74 -19.76
CA SER A 369 7.79 -43.91 -19.86
C SER A 369 8.71 -43.18 -20.91
N ASN A 370 9.74 -42.50 -20.36
CA ASN A 370 11.19 -42.52 -20.71
C ASN A 370 11.83 -41.79 -21.92
N ALA A 371 13.14 -41.48 -21.72
CA ALA A 371 14.17 -40.86 -22.58
C ALA A 371 14.06 -39.32 -22.77
N GLY A 372 15.16 -38.55 -22.90
CA GLY A 372 16.60 -38.87 -22.79
C GLY A 372 17.50 -37.77 -23.40
N ALA A 373 18.36 -37.15 -22.57
CA ALA A 373 19.53 -36.30 -22.90
C ALA A 373 19.55 -35.43 -24.19
N SER A 374 19.48 -34.10 -24.06
CA SER A 374 20.22 -33.15 -24.94
C SER A 374 20.16 -31.67 -24.48
N SER A 375 21.22 -31.19 -23.79
CA SER A 375 21.39 -29.77 -23.46
C SER A 375 22.86 -29.31 -23.52
N GLY A 376 23.56 -29.72 -24.59
CA GLY A 376 25.01 -29.42 -24.78
C GLY A 376 25.38 -28.80 -26.14
N ARG A 377 24.41 -28.41 -26.99
CA ARG A 377 24.69 -27.87 -28.34
C ARG A 377 24.47 -26.35 -28.51
N ALA A 378 23.54 -25.74 -27.78
CA ALA A 378 23.19 -24.33 -27.96
C ALA A 378 24.35 -23.35 -27.64
N SER A 379 25.18 -23.66 -26.63
CA SER A 379 26.24 -22.76 -26.15
C SER A 379 27.52 -22.72 -27.00
N ARG A 380 27.66 -23.61 -27.99
CA ARG A 380 28.79 -23.58 -28.95
C ARG A 380 28.50 -22.77 -30.20
N GLN A 381 27.24 -22.72 -30.64
CA GLN A 381 26.88 -22.05 -31.89
C GLN A 381 26.91 -20.53 -31.75
N GLN A 382 26.33 -19.98 -30.68
CA GLN A 382 26.39 -18.54 -30.35
C GLN A 382 27.82 -18.00 -30.13
N ARG A 383 28.79 -18.85 -29.77
CA ARG A 383 30.19 -18.44 -29.62
C ARG A 383 30.97 -18.39 -30.93
N GLN A 384 30.48 -19.01 -32.00
CA GLN A 384 31.09 -18.92 -33.32
C GLN A 384 30.56 -17.71 -34.10
N GLU A 385 29.26 -17.43 -33.99
CA GLU A 385 28.62 -16.25 -34.61
C GLU A 385 29.25 -14.93 -34.10
N GLN A 386 29.40 -14.76 -32.77
CA GLN A 386 30.06 -13.58 -32.19
C GLN A 386 31.55 -13.42 -32.52
N GLN A 387 32.22 -14.45 -33.02
CA GLN A 387 33.63 -14.37 -33.45
C GLN A 387 33.78 -14.01 -34.93
N GLN A 388 32.74 -14.18 -35.75
CA GLN A 388 32.75 -13.73 -37.15
C GLN A 388 32.40 -12.24 -37.26
N GLU A 389 31.40 -11.75 -36.51
CA GLU A 389 31.02 -10.32 -36.53
C GLU A 389 32.19 -9.39 -36.11
N GLN A 390 33.04 -9.83 -35.16
CA GLN A 390 34.22 -9.07 -34.73
C GLN A 390 35.41 -9.08 -35.72
N GLN A 391 35.37 -9.93 -36.76
CA GLN A 391 36.38 -9.92 -37.82
C GLN A 391 35.97 -9.03 -39.01
N GLU A 392 34.68 -8.79 -39.23
CA GLU A 392 34.20 -7.98 -40.36
C GLU A 392 34.21 -6.45 -40.07
N GLU A 393 34.10 -6.02 -38.80
CA GLU A 393 34.23 -4.59 -38.45
C GLU A 393 35.69 -4.07 -38.46
N GLY A 394 36.69 -4.95 -38.60
CA GLY A 394 38.11 -4.60 -38.48
C GLY A 394 38.78 -4.02 -39.74
N ASP A 395 38.23 -4.28 -40.93
CA ASP A 395 38.93 -4.05 -42.21
C ASP A 395 38.49 -2.78 -42.97
N GLY A 396 37.68 -1.93 -42.32
CA GLY A 396 37.02 -0.76 -42.94
C GLY A 396 37.76 0.58 -42.85
N ARG A 397 39.07 0.62 -42.58
CA ARG A 397 39.83 1.89 -42.33
C ARG A 397 41.26 1.94 -42.90
N VAL A 398 41.44 1.70 -44.20
CA VAL A 398 42.64 2.17 -44.95
C VAL A 398 42.29 2.57 -46.39
N SER A 399 41.99 3.85 -46.64
CA SER A 399 42.43 4.66 -47.81
C SER A 399 41.97 6.11 -47.68
#